data_AF-A0A9R0K5D5-F1
#
_entry.id   AF-A0A9R0K5D5-F1
#
_cell.length_a   1.000
_cell.length_b   1.000
_cell.length_c   1.000
_cell.angle_alpha   90.00
_cell.angle_beta   90.00
_cell.angle_gamma   90.00
#
_symmetry.space_group_name_H-M   'P 1'
#
loop_
_entity.id
_entity.type
_entity.pdbx_description
1 polymer ?
#
loop_
_entity_poly.entity_id
_entity_poly.type
_entity_poly.pdbx_seq_one_letter_code
_entity_poly.pdbx_strand_id
1 'polypeptide(L)'
;MSRHKLSNVFRNHVPNLTPNQEIAKRISQFLISSNFISLQKSPVFGNVNSHITQIVLSDSHVPVNSCLRYFDFLRSLPSPSSKTPDLRAYVTLIFRLLEAKKFAVAKKLLNSVSVDGCPVSDMVSVVEECGSKSEYSAKFYDLLMRVCADNKQFEDAFKVFDNMTERGFQVEERSCMVLLVSLKKNREFESLIRFFTKMVVSGVKITVYSMSLVIDCLCKSGEIEKAKELIGEMCRRGVEQNSYPYNSLIVFYIKKKDFEEVDQVIRLMEKMNVEPNVATYTLIIDGYASNGKIEEAEKKYQEMCERGVEADMHLYTVMINLCCRKQDMKKACHLFDEMTEKGLPPNIHTYGAMIHGLCKTGELEAAEILVNEMQRKGVEINHVIFNTLLDGYCRKGRIDEALQLKNTMEKKGLVPDVYMYNIMASGLHKLNRNEEAKSFLYSMLDKGLSLNTVNYTSLIDIHCKQGKFAEANRLFKEMERKGEGPNVVTYNALIDGYCKKCRMKEAHKLKNEMEEKGVTPDVYSYTSIIHGESINGNMDYALTLFKEMSSRGLVPNVVTYTAVISGLSKVGKSDEAFKLYDQMIDAGFTPDATVYTSLVESLHSA
;
A
#
# COMPACT_ATOMS: atom_id res chain seq x y z
N MET A 1 57.78 18.90 1.90
CA MET A 1 58.95 18.12 1.44
C MET A 1 58.45 16.79 0.90
N SER A 2 58.59 16.35 -0.34
CA SER A 2 59.20 16.84 -1.59
C SER A 2 58.55 16.00 -2.69
N ARG A 3 58.15 16.61 -3.82
CA ARG A 3 57.62 16.00 -5.07
C ARG A 3 58.59 15.01 -5.76
N HIS A 4 59.55 14.44 -5.03
CA HIS A 4 60.75 13.80 -5.58
C HIS A 4 60.98 12.33 -5.18
N LYS A 5 60.04 11.65 -4.50
CA LYS A 5 60.24 10.24 -4.12
C LYS A 5 59.53 9.20 -4.99
N LEU A 6 58.76 9.62 -6.00
CA LEU A 6 58.28 8.72 -7.07
C LEU A 6 59.05 8.90 -8.39
N SER A 7 60.01 9.84 -8.46
CA SER A 7 60.79 10.09 -9.69
C SER A 7 62.01 9.17 -9.87
N ASN A 8 62.31 8.28 -8.92
CA ASN A 8 63.64 7.65 -8.83
C ASN A 8 63.69 6.13 -9.03
N VAL A 9 62.68 5.51 -9.63
CA VAL A 9 62.80 4.10 -10.10
C VAL A 9 63.03 4.01 -11.63
N PHE A 10 62.97 5.13 -12.36
CA PHE A 10 63.17 5.15 -13.82
C PHE A 10 64.17 6.22 -14.29
N ARG A 11 65.32 6.34 -13.63
CA ARG A 11 66.46 7.09 -14.19
C ARG A 11 67.72 6.23 -14.18
N ASN A 12 67.97 5.63 -15.33
CA ASN A 12 69.27 5.56 -16.03
C ASN A 12 69.32 4.32 -16.92
N HIS A 13 68.71 4.45 -18.09
CA HIS A 13 69.24 4.01 -19.37
C HIS A 13 68.31 4.62 -20.41
N VAL A 14 68.84 5.08 -21.55
CA VAL A 14 68.04 5.32 -22.74
C VAL A 14 68.00 3.97 -23.44
N PRO A 15 66.93 3.16 -23.34
CA PRO A 15 66.81 2.01 -24.21
C PRO A 15 66.15 2.50 -25.50
N ASN A 16 66.48 1.88 -26.63
CA ASN A 16 65.70 2.05 -27.86
C ASN A 16 64.21 1.95 -27.53
N LEU A 17 63.46 3.03 -27.77
CA LEU A 17 62.01 3.07 -27.60
C LEU A 17 61.42 1.96 -28.46
N THR A 18 60.57 1.12 -27.89
CA THR A 18 59.84 0.14 -28.70
C THR A 18 58.95 0.90 -29.70
N PRO A 19 58.65 0.35 -30.90
CA PRO A 19 57.81 1.03 -31.89
C PRO A 19 56.49 1.58 -31.33
N ASN A 20 55.93 0.88 -30.33
CA ASN A 20 54.72 1.28 -29.61
C ASN A 20 54.92 2.53 -28.72
N GLN A 21 56.09 2.70 -28.10
CA GLN A 21 56.40 3.88 -27.26
C GLN A 21 56.63 5.15 -28.11
N GLU A 22 57.23 5.01 -29.29
CA GLU A 22 57.41 6.11 -30.25
C GLU A 22 56.06 6.64 -30.76
N ILE A 23 55.15 5.72 -31.11
CA ILE A 23 53.79 6.03 -31.54
C ILE A 23 52.99 6.68 -30.40
N ALA A 24 53.07 6.12 -29.18
CA ALA A 24 52.40 6.68 -28.00
C ALA A 24 52.88 8.11 -27.66
N LYS A 25 54.19 8.39 -27.79
CA LYS A 25 54.75 9.73 -27.54
C LYS A 25 54.23 10.77 -28.54
N ARG A 26 54.12 10.41 -29.82
CA ARG A 26 53.53 11.28 -30.86
C ARG A 26 52.05 11.55 -30.58
N ILE A 27 51.27 10.53 -30.23
CA ILE A 27 49.86 10.68 -29.86
C ILE A 27 49.73 11.60 -28.63
N SER A 28 50.57 11.40 -27.61
CA SER A 28 50.57 12.23 -26.39
C SER A 28 50.88 13.70 -26.68
N GLN A 29 51.81 14.00 -27.59
CA GLN A 29 52.10 15.38 -28.04
C GLN A 29 50.90 16.04 -28.77
N PHE A 30 50.17 15.28 -29.59
CA PHE A 30 48.93 15.76 -30.23
C PHE A 30 47.82 16.03 -29.21
N LEU A 31 47.71 15.21 -28.17
CA LEU A 31 46.72 15.38 -27.10
C LEU A 31 47.06 16.54 -26.16
N ILE A 32 48.34 16.85 -25.95
CA ILE A 32 48.82 18.00 -25.17
C ILE A 32 48.59 19.31 -25.92
N SER A 33 48.82 19.35 -27.24
CA SER A 33 48.61 20.53 -28.09
C SER A 33 47.13 20.82 -28.43
N SER A 34 46.19 20.08 -27.84
CA SER A 34 44.74 20.20 -28.05
C SER A 34 44.28 20.04 -29.52
N ASN A 35 45.11 19.45 -30.39
CA ASN A 35 44.85 19.34 -31.82
C ASN A 35 44.27 17.97 -32.20
N PHE A 36 43.17 17.59 -31.54
CA PHE A 36 42.56 16.26 -31.64
C PHE A 36 42.05 15.91 -33.05
N ILE A 37 41.61 16.92 -33.81
CA ILE A 37 41.08 16.76 -35.18
C ILE A 37 42.19 16.32 -36.15
N SER A 38 43.42 16.80 -35.96
CA SER A 38 44.58 16.40 -36.77
C SER A 38 45.05 14.98 -36.46
N LEU A 39 44.82 14.49 -35.23
CA LEU A 39 45.14 13.12 -34.83
C LEU A 39 44.27 12.08 -35.58
N GLN A 40 42.98 12.37 -35.77
CA GLN A 40 42.04 11.49 -36.47
C GLN A 40 42.42 11.26 -37.95
N LYS A 41 43.08 12.25 -38.57
CA LYS A 41 43.49 12.22 -39.99
C LYS A 41 44.93 11.71 -40.20
N SER A 42 45.66 11.40 -39.11
CA SER A 42 47.05 11.01 -39.18
C SER A 42 47.20 9.50 -39.43
N PRO A 43 48.14 9.06 -40.30
CA PRO A 43 48.41 7.64 -40.55
C PRO A 43 48.90 6.89 -39.30
N VAL A 44 49.38 7.62 -38.29
CA VAL A 44 49.79 7.10 -36.99
C VAL A 44 48.62 6.44 -36.23
N PHE A 45 47.38 6.87 -36.49
CA PHE A 45 46.17 6.28 -35.90
C PHE A 45 45.85 4.88 -36.47
N GLY A 46 46.40 4.53 -37.63
CA GLY A 46 46.29 3.21 -38.24
C GLY A 46 46.79 2.10 -37.33
N ASN A 47 47.86 2.36 -36.58
CA ASN A 47 48.65 1.37 -35.83
C ASN A 47 48.37 1.33 -34.32
N VAL A 48 47.31 1.99 -33.85
CA VAL A 48 46.94 1.98 -32.42
C VAL A 48 46.53 0.57 -32.00
N ASN A 49 47.08 0.11 -30.88
CA ASN A 49 46.72 -1.14 -30.21
C ASN A 49 46.51 -0.88 -28.71
N SER A 50 45.99 -1.85 -27.97
CA SER A 50 45.70 -1.74 -26.53
C SER A 50 46.90 -1.27 -25.71
N HIS A 51 48.11 -1.75 -26.03
CA HIS A 51 49.35 -1.37 -25.34
C HIS A 51 49.74 0.11 -25.57
N ILE A 52 49.55 0.62 -26.79
CA ILE A 52 49.76 2.05 -27.11
C ILE A 52 48.73 2.92 -26.37
N THR A 53 47.46 2.51 -26.36
CA THR A 53 46.39 3.20 -25.62
C THR A 53 46.73 3.29 -24.14
N GLN A 54 47.23 2.20 -23.55
CA GLN A 54 47.67 2.18 -22.15
C GLN A 54 48.82 3.15 -21.89
N ILE A 55 49.86 3.17 -22.74
CA ILE A 55 51.02 4.07 -22.58
C ILE A 55 50.58 5.54 -22.65
N VAL A 56 49.70 5.89 -23.59
CA VAL A 56 49.15 7.26 -23.73
C VAL A 56 48.31 7.67 -22.53
N LEU A 57 47.46 6.77 -22.01
CA LEU A 57 46.62 7.06 -20.85
C LEU A 57 47.45 7.15 -19.56
N SER A 58 48.56 6.44 -19.46
CA SER A 58 49.47 6.46 -18.31
C SER A 58 50.38 7.69 -18.26
N ASP A 59 50.50 8.47 -19.35
CA ASP A 59 51.40 9.63 -19.42
C ASP A 59 50.87 10.82 -18.58
N SER A 60 51.50 11.05 -17.43
CA SER A 60 51.16 12.12 -16.49
C SER A 60 51.11 13.54 -17.09
N HIS A 61 51.79 13.77 -18.22
CA HIS A 61 51.84 15.09 -18.88
C HIS A 61 50.63 15.37 -19.77
N VAL A 62 49.85 14.35 -20.16
CA VAL A 62 48.64 14.54 -20.95
C VAL A 62 47.48 14.99 -20.06
N PRO A 63 46.76 16.08 -20.40
CA PRO A 63 45.59 16.51 -19.63
C PRO A 63 44.48 15.46 -19.60
N VAL A 64 43.89 15.22 -18.43
CA VAL A 64 42.83 14.20 -18.23
C VAL A 64 41.61 14.40 -19.15
N ASN A 65 41.28 15.65 -19.50
CA ASN A 65 40.21 15.93 -20.48
C ASN A 65 40.56 15.48 -21.91
N SER A 66 41.82 15.58 -22.30
CA SER A 66 42.31 15.10 -23.59
C SER A 66 42.34 13.57 -23.63
N CYS A 67 42.73 12.92 -22.52
CA CYS A 67 42.63 11.47 -22.37
C CYS A 67 41.19 10.97 -22.48
N LEU A 68 40.22 11.64 -21.84
CA LEU A 68 38.79 11.32 -21.94
C LEU A 68 38.28 11.43 -23.39
N ARG A 69 38.58 12.52 -24.09
CA ARG A 69 38.18 12.71 -25.50
C ARG A 69 38.76 11.64 -26.41
N TYR A 70 40.03 11.28 -26.19
CA TYR A 70 40.69 10.19 -26.90
C TYR A 70 40.02 8.85 -26.64
N PHE A 71 39.70 8.57 -25.38
CA PHE A 71 39.04 7.34 -24.96
C PHE A 71 37.62 7.20 -25.52
N ASP A 72 36.80 8.25 -25.42
CA ASP A 72 35.43 8.26 -25.96
C ASP A 72 35.42 8.07 -27.49
N PHE A 73 36.41 8.65 -28.19
CA PHE A 73 36.58 8.44 -29.62
C PHE A 73 36.91 6.98 -29.96
N LEU A 74 37.85 6.35 -29.24
CA LEU A 74 38.17 4.92 -29.43
C LEU A 74 36.95 4.02 -29.17
N ARG A 75 36.08 4.40 -28.24
CA ARG A 75 34.81 3.70 -27.95
C ARG A 75 33.75 3.88 -29.03
N SER A 76 33.77 4.98 -29.78
CA SER A 76 32.80 5.27 -30.87
C SER A 76 33.08 4.50 -32.17
N LEU A 77 34.15 3.71 -32.24
CA LEU A 77 34.52 2.92 -33.41
C LEU A 77 33.68 1.62 -33.50
N PRO A 78 33.28 1.18 -34.71
CA PRO A 78 32.55 -0.09 -34.89
C PRO A 78 33.38 -1.32 -34.46
N SER A 79 32.69 -2.36 -33.97
CA SER A 79 33.17 -3.62 -33.36
C SER A 79 34.22 -4.43 -34.16
N PRO A 80 34.86 -5.44 -33.52
CA PRO A 80 36.06 -5.26 -32.72
C PRO A 80 37.27 -5.01 -33.64
N SER A 81 37.70 -3.76 -33.74
CA SER A 81 39.05 -3.47 -34.23
C SER A 81 40.03 -3.64 -33.06
N SER A 82 41.31 -3.93 -33.33
CA SER A 82 42.40 -4.00 -32.33
C SER A 82 42.63 -2.70 -31.52
N LYS A 83 41.75 -1.72 -31.70
CA LYS A 83 41.80 -0.32 -31.24
C LYS A 83 40.79 -0.04 -30.12
N THR A 84 39.83 -0.93 -29.87
CA THR A 84 38.89 -0.77 -28.75
C THR A 84 39.65 -0.79 -27.42
N PRO A 85 39.35 0.11 -26.47
CA PRO A 85 40.05 0.14 -25.19
C PRO A 85 39.85 -1.18 -24.42
N ASP A 86 40.95 -1.72 -23.88
CA ASP A 86 40.91 -2.90 -23.02
C ASP A 86 40.58 -2.53 -21.56
N LEU A 87 40.27 -3.53 -20.73
CA LEU A 87 39.93 -3.33 -19.32
C LEU A 87 41.02 -2.55 -18.56
N ARG A 88 42.28 -2.75 -18.94
CA ARG A 88 43.44 -2.06 -18.37
C ARG A 88 43.45 -0.57 -18.70
N ALA A 89 43.10 -0.18 -19.92
CA ALA A 89 42.91 1.22 -20.31
C ALA A 89 41.75 1.89 -19.55
N TYR A 90 40.64 1.17 -19.34
CA TYR A 90 39.52 1.66 -18.51
C TYR A 90 39.97 1.94 -17.07
N VAL A 91 40.60 0.96 -16.41
CA VAL A 91 41.07 1.10 -15.03
C VAL A 91 42.10 2.24 -14.91
N THR A 92 43.08 2.31 -15.81
CA THR A 92 44.11 3.37 -15.82
C THR A 92 43.50 4.77 -15.94
N LEU A 93 42.51 4.95 -16.83
CA LEU A 93 41.82 6.23 -16.98
C LEU A 93 41.00 6.59 -15.73
N ILE A 94 40.33 5.62 -15.11
CA ILE A 94 39.57 5.83 -13.86
C ILE A 94 40.51 6.29 -12.74
N PHE A 95 41.69 5.66 -12.57
CA PHE A 95 42.69 6.11 -11.60
C PHE A 95 43.09 7.57 -11.81
N ARG A 96 43.35 7.98 -13.06
CA ARG A 96 43.68 9.39 -13.36
C ARG A 96 42.52 10.36 -13.13
N LEU A 97 41.28 9.91 -13.36
CA LEU A 97 40.09 10.70 -13.04
C LEU A 97 39.91 10.87 -11.52
N LEU A 98 40.21 9.84 -10.73
CA LEU A 98 40.20 9.90 -9.27
C LEU A 98 41.29 10.83 -8.73
N GLU A 99 42.50 10.77 -9.30
CA GLU A 99 43.61 11.71 -9.00
C GLU A 99 43.22 13.16 -9.30
N ALA A 100 42.52 13.39 -10.41
CA ALA A 100 42.01 14.71 -10.80
C ALA A 100 40.70 15.12 -10.11
N LYS A 101 40.22 14.35 -9.11
CA LYS A 101 38.96 14.58 -8.35
C LYS A 101 37.68 14.66 -9.20
N LYS A 102 37.65 13.99 -10.37
CA LYS A 102 36.50 13.93 -11.28
C LYS A 102 35.62 12.69 -11.04
N PHE A 103 35.08 12.57 -9.82
CA PHE A 103 34.36 11.38 -9.34
C PHE A 103 33.11 11.02 -10.17
N ALA A 104 32.34 12.01 -10.64
CA ALA A 104 31.12 11.75 -11.42
C ALA A 104 31.43 11.11 -12.79
N VAL A 105 32.49 11.57 -13.46
CA VAL A 105 32.92 11.04 -14.76
C VAL A 105 33.54 9.65 -14.58
N ALA A 106 34.35 9.46 -13.53
CA ALA A 106 34.89 8.16 -13.15
C ALA A 106 33.77 7.14 -12.90
N LYS A 107 32.71 7.54 -12.18
CA LYS A 107 31.54 6.66 -11.91
C LYS A 107 30.85 6.24 -13.20
N LYS A 108 30.60 7.20 -14.11
CA LYS A 108 29.93 6.93 -15.38
C LYS A 108 30.72 5.95 -16.23
N LEU A 109 32.05 6.10 -16.27
CA LEU A 109 32.93 5.21 -17.01
C LEU A 109 32.98 3.81 -16.39
N LEU A 110 33.06 3.71 -15.07
CA LEU A 110 33.02 2.41 -14.39
C LEU A 110 31.67 1.70 -14.58
N ASN A 111 30.57 2.48 -14.59
CA ASN A 111 29.24 1.95 -14.86
C ASN A 111 29.09 1.36 -16.26
N SER A 112 29.68 1.98 -17.30
CA SER A 112 29.65 1.39 -18.64
C SER A 112 30.35 0.03 -18.68
N VAL A 113 31.49 -0.13 -18.00
CA VAL A 113 32.22 -1.41 -17.98
C VAL A 113 31.44 -2.50 -17.22
N SER A 114 30.77 -2.13 -16.14
CA SER A 114 29.90 -3.05 -15.38
C SER A 114 28.66 -3.49 -16.18
N VAL A 115 28.06 -2.59 -16.96
CA VAL A 115 26.92 -2.90 -17.85
C VAL A 115 27.32 -3.78 -19.04
N ASP A 116 28.56 -3.61 -19.55
CA ASP A 116 29.11 -4.44 -20.63
C ASP A 116 29.41 -5.89 -20.19
N GLY A 117 29.09 -6.27 -18.95
CA GLY A 117 29.15 -7.64 -18.45
C GLY A 117 30.53 -8.11 -17.99
N CYS A 118 31.47 -7.19 -17.78
CA CYS A 118 32.82 -7.54 -17.30
C CYS A 118 32.78 -8.03 -15.84
N PRO A 119 33.32 -9.22 -15.54
CA PRO A 119 33.40 -9.73 -14.17
C PRO A 119 34.20 -8.81 -13.26
N VAL A 120 33.69 -8.58 -12.06
CA VAL A 120 34.38 -7.76 -11.05
C VAL A 120 35.73 -8.35 -10.65
N SER A 121 35.90 -9.68 -10.69
CA SER A 121 37.20 -10.34 -10.48
C SER A 121 38.29 -9.82 -11.42
N ASP A 122 37.94 -9.52 -12.67
CA ASP A 122 38.88 -9.09 -13.70
C ASP A 122 39.26 -7.63 -13.51
N MET A 123 38.31 -6.81 -13.02
CA MET A 123 38.62 -5.43 -12.61
C MET A 123 39.57 -5.40 -11.42
N VAL A 124 39.33 -6.26 -10.44
CA VAL A 124 40.14 -6.36 -9.22
C VAL A 124 41.56 -6.84 -9.55
N SER A 125 41.73 -7.84 -10.42
CA SER A 125 43.05 -8.34 -10.84
C SER A 125 43.83 -7.29 -11.65
N VAL A 126 43.17 -6.54 -12.53
CA VAL A 126 43.81 -5.45 -13.28
C VAL A 126 44.24 -4.31 -12.34
N VAL A 127 43.46 -4.01 -11.30
CA VAL A 127 43.83 -3.04 -10.27
C VAL A 127 45.07 -3.51 -9.50
N GLU A 128 45.21 -4.81 -9.22
CA GLU A 128 46.40 -5.39 -8.58
C GLU A 128 47.65 -5.23 -9.43
N GLU A 129 47.55 -5.51 -10.73
CA GLU A 129 48.66 -5.37 -11.67
C GLU A 129 49.12 -3.92 -11.85
N CYS A 130 48.22 -2.95 -11.64
CA CYS A 130 48.48 -1.54 -11.94
C CYS A 130 48.95 -0.71 -10.75
N GLY A 131 48.78 -1.16 -9.50
CA GLY A 131 49.26 -0.37 -8.36
C GLY A 131 48.98 -0.98 -6.99
N SER A 132 50.05 -1.31 -6.27
CA SER A 132 50.02 -1.70 -4.86
C SER A 132 49.47 -0.61 -3.94
N LYS A 133 48.59 -0.98 -2.99
CA LYS A 133 48.11 -0.21 -1.82
C LYS A 133 48.21 1.33 -1.92
N SER A 134 47.52 1.91 -2.89
CA SER A 134 47.42 3.37 -3.04
C SER A 134 46.11 3.88 -2.43
N GLU A 135 46.09 5.13 -1.93
CA GLU A 135 44.87 5.84 -1.49
C GLU A 135 43.80 5.86 -2.61
N TYR A 136 44.22 5.87 -3.88
CA TYR A 136 43.32 5.83 -5.03
C TYR A 136 42.72 4.44 -5.27
N SER A 137 43.39 3.37 -4.84
CA SER A 137 42.83 2.01 -4.92
C SER A 137 41.65 1.87 -3.97
N ALA A 138 41.73 2.42 -2.76
CA ALA A 138 40.59 2.48 -1.83
C ALA A 138 39.40 3.24 -2.44
N LYS A 139 39.64 4.43 -3.01
CA LYS A 139 38.61 5.24 -3.69
C LYS A 139 38.02 4.53 -4.91
N PHE A 140 38.81 3.75 -5.64
CA PHE A 140 38.35 2.94 -6.76
C PHE A 140 37.40 1.84 -6.28
N TYR A 141 37.78 1.07 -5.25
CA TYR A 141 36.93 0.02 -4.69
C TYR A 141 35.64 0.58 -4.10
N ASP A 142 35.69 1.72 -3.41
CA ASP A 142 34.49 2.43 -2.92
C ASP A 142 33.54 2.82 -4.06
N LEU A 143 34.09 3.32 -5.17
CA LEU A 143 33.31 3.68 -6.34
C LEU A 143 32.70 2.44 -7.02
N LEU A 144 33.47 1.35 -7.08
CA LEU A 144 33.02 0.07 -7.63
C LEU A 144 31.89 -0.52 -6.81
N MET A 145 31.99 -0.53 -5.48
CA MET A 145 30.89 -0.99 -4.61
C MET A 145 29.60 -0.19 -4.84
N ARG A 146 29.69 1.13 -5.05
CA ARG A 146 28.51 1.96 -5.36
C ARG A 146 27.91 1.63 -6.73
N VAL A 147 28.74 1.40 -7.74
CA VAL A 147 28.29 1.01 -9.08
C VAL A 147 27.61 -0.37 -9.04
N CYS A 148 28.20 -1.34 -8.35
CA CYS A 148 27.58 -2.65 -8.14
C CYS A 148 26.23 -2.55 -7.39
N ALA A 149 26.15 -1.67 -6.37
CA ALA A 149 24.91 -1.42 -5.64
C ALA A 149 23.81 -0.79 -6.52
N ASP A 150 24.16 0.13 -7.42
CA ASP A 150 23.23 0.77 -8.36
C ASP A 150 22.74 -0.23 -9.42
N ASN A 151 23.61 -1.11 -9.89
CA ASN A 151 23.32 -2.14 -10.90
C ASN A 151 22.73 -3.44 -10.30
N LYS A 152 22.43 -3.46 -8.99
CA LYS A 152 21.88 -4.63 -8.26
C LYS A 152 22.77 -5.88 -8.29
N GLN A 153 24.07 -5.71 -8.50
CA GLN A 153 25.07 -6.77 -8.46
C GLN A 153 25.59 -6.94 -7.01
N PHE A 154 24.73 -7.43 -6.11
CA PHE A 154 25.02 -7.46 -4.68
C PHE A 154 26.15 -8.43 -4.29
N GLU A 155 26.20 -9.62 -4.89
CA GLU A 155 27.27 -10.59 -4.62
C GLU A 155 28.64 -10.06 -5.05
N ASP A 156 28.71 -9.37 -6.18
CA ASP A 156 29.96 -8.76 -6.62
C ASP A 156 30.34 -7.58 -5.72
N ALA A 157 29.37 -6.79 -5.23
CA ALA A 157 29.63 -5.77 -4.21
C ALA A 157 30.21 -6.38 -2.93
N PHE A 158 29.74 -7.56 -2.50
CA PHE A 158 30.27 -8.27 -1.34
C PHE A 158 31.69 -8.78 -1.58
N LYS A 159 32.01 -9.30 -2.77
CA LYS A 159 33.38 -9.69 -3.13
C LYS A 159 34.33 -8.49 -3.10
N VAL A 160 33.90 -7.32 -3.58
CA VAL A 160 34.71 -6.09 -3.51
C VAL A 160 34.94 -5.70 -2.06
N PHE A 161 33.91 -5.76 -1.20
CA PHE A 161 34.04 -5.50 0.22
C PHE A 161 35.04 -6.45 0.89
N ASP A 162 34.90 -7.77 0.67
CA ASP A 162 35.80 -8.77 1.24
C ASP A 162 37.25 -8.50 0.81
N ASN A 163 37.48 -8.22 -0.48
CA ASN A 163 38.80 -7.88 -1.03
C ASN A 163 39.40 -6.61 -0.40
N MET A 164 38.59 -5.57 -0.15
CA MET A 164 39.05 -4.37 0.56
C MET A 164 39.51 -4.70 1.98
N THR A 165 38.73 -5.51 2.71
CA THR A 165 39.01 -5.87 4.11
C THR A 165 40.24 -6.78 4.26
N GLU A 166 40.38 -7.81 3.42
CA GLU A 166 41.54 -8.71 3.40
C GLU A 166 42.85 -7.95 3.14
N ARG A 167 42.78 -6.86 2.37
CA ARG A 167 43.95 -6.02 2.03
C ARG A 167 44.26 -4.96 3.08
N GLY A 168 43.40 -4.81 4.09
CA GLY A 168 43.53 -3.82 5.15
C GLY A 168 43.24 -2.39 4.69
N PHE A 169 42.43 -2.19 3.64
CA PHE A 169 41.92 -0.87 3.31
C PHE A 169 40.83 -0.48 4.32
N GLN A 170 40.79 0.79 4.74
CA GLN A 170 39.67 1.31 5.50
C GLN A 170 38.49 1.52 4.55
N VAL A 171 37.40 0.78 4.78
CA VAL A 171 36.17 0.92 4.00
C VAL A 171 35.40 2.16 4.46
N GLU A 172 34.98 3.01 3.53
CA GLU A 172 34.16 4.18 3.86
C GLU A 172 32.74 3.75 4.29
N GLU A 173 32.31 4.22 5.47
CA GLU A 173 30.94 3.98 5.99
C GLU A 173 29.85 4.33 4.97
N ARG A 174 30.03 5.45 4.23
CA ARG A 174 29.05 5.91 3.23
C ARG A 174 28.84 4.90 2.11
N SER A 175 29.89 4.20 1.69
CA SER A 175 29.80 3.18 0.65
C SER A 175 28.99 1.97 1.14
N CYS A 176 29.22 1.52 2.37
CA CYS A 176 28.43 0.46 3.01
C CYS A 176 26.95 0.85 3.17
N MET A 177 26.68 2.10 3.55
CA MET A 177 25.31 2.61 3.70
C MET A 177 24.52 2.60 2.39
N VAL A 178 25.14 3.01 1.27
CA VAL A 178 24.51 2.97 -0.05
C VAL A 178 24.11 1.54 -0.41
N LEU A 179 24.98 0.57 -0.13
CA LEU A 179 24.69 -0.84 -0.38
C LEU A 179 23.55 -1.36 0.50
N LEU A 180 23.55 -1.06 1.80
CA LEU A 180 22.45 -1.41 2.72
C LEU A 180 21.11 -0.82 2.28
N VAL A 181 21.08 0.45 1.86
CA VAL A 181 19.88 1.11 1.34
C VAL A 181 19.42 0.48 0.02
N SER A 182 20.33 0.13 -0.89
CA SER A 182 19.99 -0.55 -2.14
C SER A 182 19.41 -1.94 -1.89
N LEU A 183 20.01 -2.72 -1.01
CA LEU A 183 19.50 -4.04 -0.60
C LEU A 183 18.09 -3.93 -0.01
N LYS A 184 17.85 -2.96 0.87
CA LYS A 184 16.53 -2.69 1.45
C LYS A 184 15.49 -2.33 0.38
N LYS A 185 15.83 -1.47 -0.57
CA LYS A 185 14.93 -1.07 -1.67
C LYS A 185 14.52 -2.25 -2.54
N ASN A 186 15.43 -3.20 -2.76
CA ASN A 186 15.18 -4.41 -3.54
C ASN A 186 14.58 -5.56 -2.71
N ARG A 187 14.31 -5.36 -1.41
CA ARG A 187 13.75 -6.36 -0.48
C ARG A 187 14.64 -7.59 -0.25
N GLU A 188 15.94 -7.46 -0.46
CA GLU A 188 16.95 -8.51 -0.24
C GLU A 188 17.39 -8.54 1.24
N PHE A 189 16.46 -8.92 2.12
CA PHE A 189 16.63 -8.78 3.56
C PHE A 189 17.70 -9.70 4.16
N GLU A 190 17.81 -10.94 3.68
CA GLU A 190 18.81 -11.90 4.17
C GLU A 190 20.24 -11.44 3.81
N SER A 191 20.44 -11.05 2.54
CA SER A 191 21.70 -10.50 2.05
C SER A 191 22.12 -9.23 2.79
N LEU A 192 21.15 -8.39 3.17
CA LEU A 192 21.37 -7.19 3.99
C LEU A 192 21.91 -7.54 5.38
N ILE A 193 21.27 -8.49 6.07
CA ILE A 193 21.70 -8.92 7.41
C ILE A 193 23.09 -9.55 7.32
N ARG A 194 23.33 -10.42 6.33
CA ARG A 194 24.65 -11.04 6.08
C ARG A 194 25.74 -9.98 5.87
N PHE A 195 25.46 -8.97 5.06
CA PHE A 195 26.41 -7.87 4.82
C PHE A 195 26.65 -7.02 6.08
N PHE A 196 25.61 -6.73 6.86
CA PHE A 196 25.76 -5.99 8.11
C PHE A 196 26.65 -6.73 9.11
N THR A 197 26.49 -8.06 9.24
CA THR A 197 27.38 -8.87 10.08
C THR A 197 28.84 -8.78 9.60
N LYS A 198 29.09 -8.83 8.28
CA LYS A 198 30.44 -8.62 7.72
C LYS A 198 31.00 -7.23 8.07
N MET A 199 30.18 -6.19 7.98
CA MET A 199 30.55 -4.81 8.34
C MET A 199 30.97 -4.71 9.81
N VAL A 200 30.25 -5.39 10.72
CA VAL A 200 30.55 -5.43 12.15
C VAL A 200 31.88 -6.15 12.42
N VAL A 201 32.10 -7.32 11.84
CA VAL A 201 33.32 -8.13 12.03
C VAL A 201 34.56 -7.42 11.48
N SER A 202 34.40 -6.68 10.39
CA SER A 202 35.50 -5.94 9.74
C SER A 202 35.86 -4.63 10.45
N GLY A 203 35.21 -4.30 11.58
CA GLY A 203 35.50 -3.11 12.36
C GLY A 203 35.10 -1.79 11.70
N VAL A 204 34.20 -1.82 10.70
CA VAL A 204 33.67 -0.60 10.09
C VAL A 204 32.81 0.13 11.11
N LYS A 205 32.92 1.47 11.17
CA LYS A 205 32.15 2.30 12.10
C LYS A 205 30.65 2.10 11.83
N ILE A 206 29.93 1.63 12.85
CA ILE A 206 28.49 1.45 12.81
C ILE A 206 27.82 2.71 13.34
N THR A 207 26.79 3.19 12.63
CA THR A 207 26.00 4.34 13.07
C THR A 207 24.55 3.96 13.33
N VAL A 208 23.85 4.81 14.08
CA VAL A 208 22.42 4.69 14.40
C VAL A 208 21.61 4.32 13.17
N TYR A 209 21.85 5.03 12.06
CA TYR A 209 21.09 4.84 10.83
C TYR A 209 21.26 3.42 10.24
N SER A 210 22.47 2.85 10.28
CA SER A 210 22.70 1.48 9.78
C SER A 210 22.00 0.45 10.65
N MET A 211 22.08 0.60 11.98
CA MET A 211 21.41 -0.31 12.92
C MET A 211 19.89 -0.20 12.81
N SER A 212 19.33 1.02 12.76
CA SER A 212 17.89 1.24 12.57
C SER A 212 17.38 0.66 11.25
N LEU A 213 18.19 0.74 10.18
CA LEU A 213 17.84 0.18 8.89
C LEU A 213 17.80 -1.37 8.91
N VAL A 214 18.74 -2.00 9.61
CA VAL A 214 18.78 -3.45 9.81
C VAL A 214 17.67 -3.91 10.74
N ILE A 215 17.37 -3.16 11.81
CA ILE A 215 16.23 -3.44 12.70
C ILE A 215 14.91 -3.39 11.93
N ASP A 216 14.69 -2.36 11.10
CA ASP A 216 13.51 -2.28 10.23
C ASP A 216 13.40 -3.48 9.27
N CYS A 217 14.55 -3.95 8.77
CA CYS A 217 14.64 -5.12 7.91
C CYS A 217 14.28 -6.41 8.67
N LEU A 218 14.87 -6.64 9.85
CA LEU A 218 14.59 -7.79 10.71
C LEU A 218 13.11 -7.84 11.12
N CYS A 219 12.52 -6.68 11.43
CA CYS A 219 11.09 -6.56 11.71
C CYS A 219 10.24 -6.99 10.51
N LYS A 220 10.62 -6.59 9.29
CA LYS A 220 9.91 -6.97 8.06
C LYS A 220 10.07 -8.45 7.70
N SER A 221 11.21 -9.05 8.04
CA SER A 221 11.44 -10.50 7.89
C SER A 221 10.80 -11.34 9.00
N GLY A 222 10.33 -10.72 10.09
CA GLY A 222 9.74 -11.41 11.24
C GLY A 222 10.75 -11.94 12.26
N GLU A 223 12.04 -11.59 12.13
CA GLU A 223 13.12 -12.01 13.04
C GLU A 223 13.26 -11.06 14.23
N ILE A 224 12.24 -11.03 15.10
CA ILE A 224 12.09 -10.01 16.14
C ILE A 224 13.09 -10.16 17.28
N GLU A 225 13.45 -11.38 17.67
CA GLU A 225 14.44 -11.61 18.72
C GLU A 225 15.80 -11.02 18.35
N LYS A 226 16.22 -11.20 17.09
CA LYS A 226 17.44 -10.57 16.57
C LYS A 226 17.33 -9.05 16.53
N ALA A 227 16.14 -8.51 16.23
CA ALA A 227 15.90 -7.07 16.25
C ALA A 227 16.04 -6.49 17.67
N LYS A 228 15.46 -7.16 18.69
CA LYS A 228 15.58 -6.79 20.11
C LYS A 228 17.04 -6.90 20.60
N GLU A 229 17.73 -7.97 20.22
CA GLU A 229 19.16 -8.16 20.54
C GLU A 229 20.02 -7.03 19.97
N LEU A 230 19.76 -6.62 18.72
CA LEU A 230 20.49 -5.55 18.06
C LEU A 230 20.25 -4.18 18.73
N ILE A 231 19.05 -3.91 19.24
CA ILE A 231 18.79 -2.72 20.09
C ILE A 231 19.59 -2.80 21.40
N GLY A 232 19.65 -3.97 22.04
CA GLY A 232 20.48 -4.18 23.22
C GLY A 232 21.99 -3.97 22.96
N GLU A 233 22.47 -4.35 21.77
CA GLU A 233 23.85 -4.10 21.33
C GLU A 233 24.10 -2.60 21.07
N MET A 234 23.14 -1.87 20.51
CA MET A 234 23.22 -0.40 20.35
C MET A 234 23.52 0.29 21.69
N CYS A 235 22.85 -0.16 22.76
CA CYS A 235 23.04 0.34 24.11
C CYS A 235 24.47 0.05 24.62
N ARG A 236 24.93 -1.19 24.47
CA ARG A 236 26.26 -1.64 24.95
C ARG A 236 27.41 -0.91 24.26
N ARG A 237 27.22 -0.51 23.00
CA ARG A 237 28.23 0.22 22.21
C ARG A 237 28.20 1.74 22.43
N GLY A 238 27.29 2.26 23.26
CA GLY A 238 27.15 3.69 23.51
C GLY A 238 26.77 4.50 22.27
N VAL A 239 26.07 3.88 21.31
CA VAL A 239 25.59 4.57 20.12
C VAL A 239 24.34 5.37 20.49
N GLU A 240 24.29 6.66 20.13
CA GLU A 240 23.18 7.57 20.44
C GLU A 240 21.84 7.05 19.89
N GLN A 241 20.93 6.64 20.75
CA GLN A 241 19.68 6.01 20.32
C GLN A 241 18.65 7.06 19.89
N ASN A 242 17.89 6.75 18.84
CA ASN A 242 16.76 7.57 18.42
C ASN A 242 15.46 6.73 18.38
N SER A 243 14.33 7.34 18.05
CA SER A 243 13.02 6.68 18.07
C SER A 243 12.79 5.70 16.91
N TYR A 244 13.54 5.79 15.81
CA TYR A 244 13.34 4.97 14.61
C TYR A 244 13.39 3.44 14.81
N PRO A 245 14.39 2.84 15.49
CA PRO A 245 14.45 1.39 15.66
C PRO A 245 13.25 0.86 16.46
N TYR A 246 12.80 1.62 17.46
CA TYR A 246 11.62 1.30 18.24
C TYR A 246 10.33 1.48 17.43
N ASN A 247 10.23 2.52 16.61
CA ASN A 247 9.09 2.71 15.69
C ASN A 247 8.93 1.52 14.73
N SER A 248 10.03 0.94 14.26
CA SER A 248 9.98 -0.29 13.44
C SER A 248 9.41 -1.50 14.19
N LEU A 249 9.78 -1.68 15.47
CA LEU A 249 9.17 -2.71 16.33
C LEU A 249 7.68 -2.44 16.59
N ILE A 250 7.32 -1.20 16.91
CA ILE A 250 5.92 -0.79 17.13
C ILE A 250 5.06 -1.10 15.91
N VAL A 251 5.51 -0.74 14.71
CA VAL A 251 4.80 -1.04 13.44
C VAL A 251 4.64 -2.54 13.23
N PHE A 252 5.65 -3.33 13.58
CA PHE A 252 5.56 -4.79 13.49
C PHE A 252 4.49 -5.36 14.43
N TYR A 253 4.52 -4.98 15.70
CA TYR A 253 3.58 -5.48 16.71
C TYR A 253 2.14 -5.02 16.47
N ILE A 254 1.93 -3.78 16.00
CA ILE A 254 0.62 -3.28 15.55
C ILE A 254 0.04 -4.16 14.44
N LYS A 255 0.85 -4.56 13.45
CA LYS A 255 0.39 -5.44 12.37
C LYS A 255 0.02 -6.84 12.86
N LYS A 256 0.69 -7.32 13.90
CA LYS A 256 0.38 -8.60 14.57
C LYS A 256 -0.78 -8.50 15.56
N LYS A 257 -1.28 -7.28 15.82
CA LYS A 257 -2.31 -6.97 16.83
C LYS A 257 -1.88 -7.33 18.26
N ASP A 258 -0.57 -7.34 18.51
CA ASP A 258 0.01 -7.60 19.83
C ASP A 258 0.31 -6.27 20.52
N PHE A 259 -0.68 -5.76 21.24
CA PHE A 259 -0.60 -4.43 21.87
C PHE A 259 0.14 -4.43 23.20
N GLU A 260 0.25 -5.60 23.85
CA GLU A 260 1.00 -5.73 25.10
C GLU A 260 2.50 -5.53 24.83
N GLU A 261 3.01 -6.11 23.75
CA GLU A 261 4.38 -5.88 23.30
C GLU A 261 4.61 -4.43 22.83
N VAL A 262 3.61 -3.75 22.25
CA VAL A 262 3.73 -2.32 21.91
C VAL A 262 3.98 -1.49 23.19
N ASP A 263 3.25 -1.74 24.27
CA ASP A 263 3.48 -1.04 25.53
C ASP A 263 4.82 -1.43 26.19
N GLN A 264 5.27 -2.68 26.03
CA GLN A 264 6.62 -3.08 26.46
C GLN A 264 7.71 -2.33 25.70
N VAL A 265 7.55 -2.12 24.39
CA VAL A 265 8.52 -1.35 23.58
C VAL A 265 8.56 0.11 24.02
N ILE A 266 7.43 0.72 24.39
CA ILE A 266 7.39 2.09 24.94
C ILE A 266 8.14 2.15 26.28
N ARG A 267 7.88 1.20 27.19
CA ARG A 267 8.64 1.11 28.47
C ARG A 267 10.13 0.90 28.24
N LEU A 268 10.50 0.16 27.19
CA LEU A 268 11.90 -0.02 26.79
C LEU A 268 12.52 1.30 26.29
N MET A 269 11.79 2.10 25.50
CA MET A 269 12.24 3.43 25.08
C MET A 269 12.52 4.34 26.29
N GLU A 270 11.60 4.39 27.25
CA GLU A 270 11.75 5.17 28.47
C GLU A 270 12.95 4.72 29.32
N LYS A 271 13.11 3.40 29.50
CA LYS A 271 14.28 2.84 30.21
C LYS A 271 15.61 3.19 29.55
N MET A 272 15.61 3.32 28.22
CA MET A 272 16.79 3.70 27.44
C MET A 272 16.96 5.22 27.29
N ASN A 273 16.12 6.02 27.99
CA ASN A 273 16.11 7.47 27.94
C ASN A 273 15.90 8.03 26.52
N VAL A 274 15.10 7.32 25.71
CA VAL A 274 14.69 7.74 24.36
C VAL A 274 13.25 8.24 24.44
N GLU A 275 13.05 9.53 24.23
CA GLU A 275 11.71 10.12 24.25
C GLU A 275 10.92 9.78 22.98
N PRO A 276 9.67 9.27 23.10
CA PRO A 276 8.76 9.14 21.98
C PRO A 276 8.48 10.50 21.34
N ASN A 277 8.65 10.58 20.03
CA ASN A 277 8.35 11.81 19.28
C ASN A 277 6.95 11.73 18.64
N VAL A 278 6.53 12.81 17.97
CA VAL A 278 5.24 12.89 17.26
C VAL A 278 5.03 11.69 16.33
N ALA A 279 6.07 11.29 15.58
CA ALA A 279 5.97 10.14 14.68
C ALA A 279 5.71 8.82 15.43
N THR A 280 6.32 8.62 16.60
CA THR A 280 6.06 7.45 17.46
C THR A 280 4.60 7.43 17.92
N TYR A 281 4.10 8.56 18.44
CA TYR A 281 2.70 8.66 18.89
C TYR A 281 1.71 8.50 17.75
N THR A 282 1.96 9.07 16.57
CA THR A 282 1.11 8.90 15.39
C THR A 282 1.00 7.44 14.95
N LEU A 283 2.12 6.69 14.94
CA LEU A 283 2.10 5.26 14.62
C LEU A 283 1.30 4.45 15.64
N ILE A 284 1.47 4.74 16.93
CA ILE A 284 0.74 4.07 18.01
C ILE A 284 -0.76 4.37 17.87
N ILE A 285 -1.15 5.64 17.83
CA ILE A 285 -2.53 6.09 17.81
C ILE A 285 -3.25 5.55 16.56
N ASP A 286 -2.67 5.68 15.37
CA ASP A 286 -3.24 5.14 14.13
C ASP A 286 -3.33 3.60 14.18
N GLY A 287 -2.33 2.94 14.76
CA GLY A 287 -2.29 1.50 14.94
C GLY A 287 -3.39 0.96 15.86
N TYR A 288 -3.58 1.57 17.02
CA TYR A 288 -4.66 1.25 17.95
C TYR A 288 -6.03 1.57 17.31
N ALA A 289 -6.16 2.72 16.64
CA ALA A 289 -7.39 3.15 15.97
C ALA A 289 -7.83 2.22 14.84
N SER A 290 -6.89 1.81 13.97
CA SER A 290 -7.15 0.93 12.83
C SER A 290 -7.55 -0.49 13.27
N ASN A 291 -7.24 -0.88 14.50
CA ASN A 291 -7.64 -2.16 15.09
C ASN A 291 -8.87 -2.04 16.01
N GLY A 292 -9.56 -0.90 16.03
CA GLY A 292 -10.79 -0.70 16.80
C GLY A 292 -10.59 -0.40 18.29
N LYS A 293 -9.36 -0.28 18.78
CA LYS A 293 -9.03 0.07 20.17
C LYS A 293 -9.00 1.59 20.35
N ILE A 294 -10.17 2.22 20.17
CA ILE A 294 -10.33 3.67 20.14
C ILE A 294 -9.96 4.34 21.48
N GLU A 295 -10.40 3.76 22.60
CA GLU A 295 -10.18 4.35 23.94
C GLU A 295 -8.69 4.41 24.32
N GLU A 296 -7.92 3.36 24.00
CA GLU A 296 -6.48 3.34 24.23
C GLU A 296 -5.73 4.35 23.36
N ALA A 297 -6.17 4.53 22.10
CA ALA A 297 -5.61 5.57 21.23
C ALA A 297 -5.85 6.99 21.79
N GLU A 298 -7.03 7.25 22.36
CA GLU A 298 -7.33 8.53 23.04
C GLU A 298 -6.46 8.74 24.28
N LYS A 299 -6.24 7.69 25.07
CA LYS A 299 -5.36 7.73 26.25
C LYS A 299 -3.91 8.04 25.86
N LYS A 300 -3.40 7.43 24.78
CA LYS A 300 -2.05 7.71 24.26
C LYS A 300 -1.92 9.13 23.69
N TYR A 301 -2.97 9.67 23.10
CA TYR A 301 -3.00 11.08 22.68
C TYR A 301 -2.95 12.04 23.87
N GLN A 302 -3.72 11.75 24.93
CA GLN A 302 -3.70 12.54 26.16
C GLN A 302 -2.32 12.50 26.85
N GLU A 303 -1.69 11.33 26.91
CA GLU A 303 -0.32 11.15 27.41
C GLU A 303 0.69 12.02 26.63
N MET A 304 0.57 12.06 25.29
CA MET A 304 1.41 12.90 24.45
C MET A 304 1.25 14.40 24.78
N CYS A 305 0.00 14.86 24.94
CA CYS A 305 -0.31 16.24 25.30
C CYS A 305 0.25 16.61 26.68
N GLU A 306 0.15 15.72 27.67
CA GLU A 306 0.70 15.91 29.02
C GLU A 306 2.23 16.01 29.03
N ARG A 307 2.90 15.34 28.09
CA ARG A 307 4.34 15.42 27.88
C ARG A 307 4.78 16.65 27.09
N GLY A 308 3.85 17.48 26.63
CA GLY A 308 4.16 18.70 25.87
C GLY A 308 4.65 18.43 24.44
N VAL A 309 4.40 17.25 23.88
CA VAL A 309 4.75 16.94 22.50
C VAL A 309 3.67 17.51 21.57
N GLU A 310 4.04 18.46 20.71
CA GLU A 310 3.09 19.13 19.81
C GLU A 310 2.63 18.22 18.67
N ALA A 311 1.31 18.07 18.52
CA ALA A 311 0.71 17.31 17.44
C ALA A 311 0.93 17.98 16.07
N ASP A 312 1.26 17.18 15.06
CA ASP A 312 1.31 17.64 13.68
C ASP A 312 -0.06 17.52 12.97
N MET A 313 -0.16 18.07 11.75
CA MET A 313 -1.36 17.98 10.91
C MET A 313 -1.85 16.53 10.73
N HIS A 314 -0.92 15.58 10.62
CA HIS A 314 -1.25 14.18 10.36
C HIS A 314 -1.91 13.56 11.59
N LEU A 315 -1.37 13.79 12.78
CA LEU A 315 -1.92 13.29 14.02
C LEU A 315 -3.31 13.86 14.33
N TYR A 316 -3.52 15.16 14.13
CA TYR A 316 -4.88 15.75 14.23
C TYR A 316 -5.86 15.06 13.28
N THR A 317 -5.45 14.80 12.04
CA THR A 317 -6.29 14.10 11.06
C THR A 317 -6.65 12.67 11.51
N VAL A 318 -5.69 11.95 12.11
CA VAL A 318 -5.93 10.61 12.68
C VAL A 318 -6.92 10.67 13.84
N MET A 319 -6.72 11.61 14.77
CA MET A 319 -7.61 11.78 15.94
C MET A 319 -9.03 12.19 15.53
N ILE A 320 -9.17 13.12 14.60
CA ILE A 320 -10.46 13.55 14.05
C ILE A 320 -11.19 12.36 13.41
N ASN A 321 -10.50 11.57 12.57
CA ASN A 321 -11.08 10.37 11.97
C ASN A 321 -11.52 9.34 13.02
N LEU A 322 -10.72 9.15 14.07
CA LEU A 322 -11.06 8.29 15.20
C LEU A 322 -12.32 8.77 15.93
N CYS A 323 -12.43 10.07 16.25
CA CYS A 323 -13.63 10.64 16.88
C CYS A 323 -14.86 10.49 15.97
N CYS A 324 -14.71 10.74 14.67
CA CYS A 324 -15.78 10.54 13.67
C CYS A 324 -16.24 9.07 13.59
N ARG A 325 -15.33 8.11 13.73
CA ARG A 325 -15.67 6.67 13.77
C ARG A 325 -16.47 6.29 15.01
N LYS A 326 -16.10 6.85 16.17
CA LYS A 326 -16.80 6.74 17.46
C LYS A 326 -18.14 7.47 17.47
N GLN A 327 -18.42 8.30 16.46
CA GLN A 327 -19.57 9.22 16.40
C GLN A 327 -19.54 10.30 17.48
N ASP A 328 -18.37 10.61 18.05
CA ASP A 328 -18.17 11.74 18.95
C ASP A 328 -17.83 12.99 18.14
N MET A 329 -18.86 13.56 17.50
CA MET A 329 -18.68 14.73 16.63
C MET A 329 -18.31 15.99 17.41
N LYS A 330 -18.69 16.11 18.68
CA LYS A 330 -18.33 17.26 19.53
C LYS A 330 -16.83 17.37 19.69
N LYS A 331 -16.18 16.25 20.05
CA LYS A 331 -14.73 16.19 20.18
C LYS A 331 -14.02 16.34 18.84
N ALA A 332 -14.57 15.76 17.76
CA ALA A 332 -14.02 15.92 16.42
C ALA A 332 -14.00 17.39 15.96
N CYS A 333 -15.10 18.13 16.15
CA CYS A 333 -15.16 19.56 15.85
C CYS A 333 -14.16 20.36 16.71
N HIS A 334 -14.09 20.08 18.02
CA HIS A 334 -13.11 20.74 18.90
C HIS A 334 -11.66 20.56 18.43
N LEU A 335 -11.29 19.33 18.02
CA LEU A 335 -9.95 19.05 17.49
C LEU A 335 -9.70 19.73 16.13
N PHE A 336 -10.74 19.85 15.29
CA PHE A 336 -10.66 20.55 14.01
C PHE A 336 -10.46 22.06 14.19
N ASP A 337 -11.17 22.65 15.15
CA ASP A 337 -11.03 24.06 15.52
C ASP A 337 -9.65 24.33 16.14
N GLU A 338 -9.21 23.51 17.10
CA GLU A 338 -7.88 23.60 17.70
C GLU A 338 -6.76 23.51 16.65
N MET A 339 -6.87 22.58 15.70
CA MET A 339 -5.94 22.43 14.58
C MET A 339 -5.86 23.73 13.76
N THR A 340 -7.01 24.35 13.48
CA THR A 340 -7.10 25.59 12.70
C THR A 340 -6.56 26.79 13.48
N GLU A 341 -6.84 26.89 14.79
CA GLU A 341 -6.34 27.93 15.68
C GLU A 341 -4.81 27.89 15.83
N LYS A 342 -4.23 26.69 15.82
CA LYS A 342 -2.76 26.50 15.80
C LYS A 342 -2.11 26.81 14.46
N GLY A 343 -2.88 27.24 13.46
CA GLY A 343 -2.38 27.57 12.13
C GLY A 343 -1.99 26.36 11.28
N LEU A 344 -2.44 25.15 11.65
CA LEU A 344 -2.25 23.94 10.84
C LEU A 344 -3.40 23.83 9.83
N PRO A 345 -3.17 24.01 8.52
CA PRO A 345 -4.25 24.01 7.55
C PRO A 345 -4.84 22.60 7.37
N PRO A 346 -6.17 22.42 7.52
CA PRO A 346 -6.81 21.13 7.25
C PRO A 346 -6.63 20.72 5.79
N ASN A 347 -6.32 19.43 5.57
CA ASN A 347 -6.15 18.88 4.23
C ASN A 347 -7.42 18.13 3.77
N ILE A 348 -7.39 17.59 2.55
CA ILE A 348 -8.52 16.85 1.98
C ILE A 348 -8.94 15.63 2.81
N HIS A 349 -8.00 14.98 3.50
CA HIS A 349 -8.30 13.85 4.38
C HIS A 349 -8.95 14.30 5.69
N THR A 350 -8.54 15.45 6.24
CA THR A 350 -9.16 16.06 7.43
C THR A 350 -10.62 16.44 7.14
N TYR A 351 -10.87 17.17 6.05
CA TYR A 351 -12.22 17.50 5.61
C TYR A 351 -13.05 16.26 5.30
N GLY A 352 -12.50 15.30 4.57
CA GLY A 352 -13.19 14.05 4.24
C GLY A 352 -13.60 13.24 5.46
N ALA A 353 -12.75 13.19 6.50
CA ALA A 353 -13.07 12.52 7.76
C ALA A 353 -14.24 13.22 8.49
N MET A 354 -14.19 14.56 8.61
CA MET A 354 -15.26 15.35 9.23
C MET A 354 -16.59 15.20 8.51
N ILE A 355 -16.58 15.36 7.18
CA ILE A 355 -17.77 15.23 6.33
C ILE A 355 -18.37 13.83 6.47
N HIS A 356 -17.55 12.78 6.45
CA HIS A 356 -18.01 11.41 6.67
C HIS A 356 -18.64 11.22 8.06
N GLY A 357 -18.02 11.76 9.11
CA GLY A 357 -18.57 11.74 10.46
C GLY A 357 -19.94 12.43 10.57
N LEU A 358 -20.06 13.63 10.00
CA LEU A 358 -21.30 14.42 9.97
C LEU A 358 -22.40 13.74 9.14
N CYS A 359 -22.07 13.19 7.97
CA CYS A 359 -23.04 12.42 7.17
C CYS A 359 -23.54 11.17 7.91
N LYS A 360 -22.66 10.51 8.69
CA LYS A 360 -23.01 9.31 9.46
C LYS A 360 -23.92 9.61 10.65
N THR A 361 -23.69 10.72 11.35
CA THR A 361 -24.55 11.22 12.44
C THR A 361 -25.81 11.90 11.91
N GLY A 362 -25.79 12.30 10.64
CA GLY A 362 -26.93 12.83 9.93
C GLY A 362 -27.07 14.36 9.98
N GLU A 363 -25.99 15.05 10.37
CA GLU A 363 -25.87 16.51 10.39
C GLU A 363 -25.42 17.02 9.02
N LEU A 364 -26.27 16.89 8.01
CA LEU A 364 -25.93 17.18 6.61
C LEU A 364 -25.66 18.66 6.37
N GLU A 365 -26.34 19.55 7.07
CA GLU A 365 -26.17 21.00 6.95
C GLU A 365 -24.77 21.43 7.38
N ALA A 366 -24.25 20.85 8.46
CA ALA A 366 -22.88 21.07 8.91
C ALA A 366 -21.86 20.52 7.90
N ALA A 367 -22.15 19.37 7.29
CA ALA A 367 -21.30 18.79 6.25
C ALA A 367 -21.22 19.72 5.02
N GLU A 368 -22.33 20.32 4.59
CA GLU A 368 -22.36 21.30 3.50
C GLU A 368 -21.55 22.56 3.81
N ILE A 369 -21.62 23.07 5.05
CA ILE A 369 -20.81 24.22 5.50
C ILE A 369 -19.32 23.90 5.38
N LEU A 370 -18.88 22.72 5.85
CA LEU A 370 -17.48 22.31 5.74
C LEU A 370 -17.02 22.14 4.29
N VAL A 371 -17.90 21.66 3.41
CA VAL A 371 -17.63 21.54 1.97
C VAL A 371 -17.41 22.92 1.33
N ASN A 372 -18.23 23.90 1.70
CA ASN A 372 -18.10 25.28 1.21
C ASN A 372 -16.83 25.94 1.75
N GLU A 373 -16.49 25.71 3.02
CA GLU A 373 -15.22 26.16 3.60
C GLU A 373 -14.01 25.55 2.88
N MET A 374 -14.03 24.23 2.65
CA MET A 374 -12.98 23.49 1.94
C MET A 374 -12.72 24.10 0.56
N GLN A 375 -13.77 24.37 -0.22
CA GLN A 375 -13.66 25.02 -1.53
C GLN A 375 -13.11 26.45 -1.45
N ARG A 376 -13.59 27.25 -0.48
CA ARG A 376 -13.12 28.64 -0.28
C ARG A 376 -11.64 28.70 0.09
N LYS A 377 -11.12 27.68 0.79
CA LYS A 377 -9.69 27.54 1.10
C LYS A 377 -8.87 26.95 -0.05
N GLY A 378 -9.48 26.72 -1.22
CA GLY A 378 -8.80 26.22 -2.42
C GLY A 378 -8.54 24.70 -2.39
N VAL A 379 -9.15 23.95 -1.48
CA VAL A 379 -9.05 22.50 -1.45
C VAL A 379 -10.15 21.92 -2.33
N GLU A 380 -9.77 21.28 -3.44
CA GLU A 380 -10.74 20.71 -4.38
C GLU A 380 -11.41 19.44 -3.83
N ILE A 381 -12.72 19.35 -4.05
CA ILE A 381 -13.50 18.16 -3.69
C ILE A 381 -13.14 17.02 -4.62
N ASN A 382 -12.84 15.84 -4.05
CA ASN A 382 -12.60 14.62 -4.81
C ASN A 382 -13.83 13.69 -4.87
N HIS A 383 -13.73 12.60 -5.63
CA HIS A 383 -14.76 11.57 -5.74
C HIS A 383 -15.22 11.01 -4.37
N VAL A 384 -14.29 10.84 -3.42
CA VAL A 384 -14.60 10.25 -2.10
C VAL A 384 -15.56 11.14 -1.31
N ILE A 385 -15.34 12.45 -1.30
CA ILE A 385 -16.21 13.39 -0.58
C ILE A 385 -17.59 13.49 -1.26
N PHE A 386 -17.64 13.54 -2.60
CA PHE A 386 -18.91 13.48 -3.32
C PHE A 386 -19.72 12.24 -2.98
N ASN A 387 -19.09 11.06 -3.05
CA ASN A 387 -19.73 9.79 -2.73
C ASN A 387 -20.20 9.74 -1.27
N THR A 388 -19.43 10.31 -0.35
CA THR A 388 -19.79 10.39 1.08
C THR A 388 -21.03 11.25 1.31
N LEU A 389 -21.11 12.42 0.67
CA LEU A 389 -22.28 13.30 0.76
C LEU A 389 -23.51 12.66 0.12
N LEU A 390 -23.36 12.03 -1.06
CA LEU A 390 -24.45 11.30 -1.73
C LEU A 390 -25.02 10.22 -0.84
N ASP A 391 -24.17 9.43 -0.18
CA ASP A 391 -24.61 8.39 0.76
C ASP A 391 -25.32 9.00 1.98
N GLY A 392 -24.81 10.12 2.50
CA GLY A 392 -25.47 10.90 3.55
C GLY A 392 -26.88 11.36 3.16
N TYR A 393 -27.04 11.99 2.00
CA TYR A 393 -28.34 12.44 1.49
C TYR A 393 -29.30 11.27 1.24
N CYS A 394 -28.83 10.19 0.61
CA CYS A 394 -29.63 9.00 0.35
C CYS A 394 -30.15 8.36 1.65
N ARG A 395 -29.32 8.27 2.69
CA ARG A 395 -29.74 7.72 4.00
C ARG A 395 -30.77 8.58 4.72
N LYS A 396 -30.74 9.91 4.52
CA LYS A 396 -31.72 10.85 5.08
C LYS A 396 -32.98 11.00 4.25
N GLY A 397 -33.08 10.32 3.10
CA GLY A 397 -34.22 10.45 2.20
C GLY A 397 -34.21 11.70 1.30
N ARG A 398 -33.14 12.50 1.37
CA ARG A 398 -32.93 13.76 0.64
C ARG A 398 -32.44 13.52 -0.79
N ILE A 399 -33.21 12.78 -1.57
CA ILE A 399 -32.81 12.30 -2.90
C ILE A 399 -32.65 13.42 -3.92
N ASP A 400 -33.48 14.46 -3.84
CA ASP A 400 -33.45 15.54 -4.82
C ASP A 400 -32.14 16.35 -4.68
N GLU A 401 -31.66 16.57 -3.45
CA GLU A 401 -30.32 17.12 -3.21
C GLU A 401 -29.21 16.17 -3.69
N ALA A 402 -29.35 14.85 -3.50
CA ALA A 402 -28.40 13.88 -4.03
C ALA A 402 -28.29 13.95 -5.57
N LEU A 403 -29.41 14.11 -6.27
CA LEU A 403 -29.44 14.28 -7.72
C LEU A 403 -28.79 15.59 -8.17
N GLN A 404 -29.03 16.69 -7.45
CA GLN A 404 -28.36 17.97 -7.72
C GLN A 404 -26.85 17.87 -7.49
N LEU A 405 -26.42 17.17 -6.44
CA LEU A 405 -25.01 16.95 -6.14
C LEU A 405 -24.33 16.11 -7.23
N LYS A 406 -24.99 15.06 -7.74
CA LYS A 406 -24.52 14.28 -8.89
C LYS A 406 -24.33 15.16 -10.13
N ASN A 407 -25.30 16.00 -10.46
CA ASN A 407 -25.19 16.90 -11.62
C ASN A 407 -24.04 17.91 -11.43
N THR A 408 -23.78 18.35 -10.20
CA THR A 408 -22.65 19.22 -9.86
C THR A 408 -21.31 18.50 -10.04
N MET A 409 -21.24 17.22 -9.65
CA MET A 409 -20.06 16.36 -9.86
C MET A 409 -19.74 16.23 -11.35
N GLU A 410 -20.74 15.92 -12.19
CA GLU A 410 -20.57 15.80 -13.65
C GLU A 410 -20.14 17.13 -14.30
N LYS A 411 -20.71 18.27 -13.87
CA LYS A 411 -20.32 19.61 -14.33
C LYS A 411 -18.86 19.97 -14.00
N LYS A 412 -18.32 19.43 -12.92
CA LYS A 412 -16.91 19.59 -12.53
C LYS A 412 -15.96 18.66 -13.30
N GLY A 413 -16.47 17.88 -14.25
CA GLY A 413 -15.68 16.93 -15.05
C GLY A 413 -15.32 15.64 -14.32
N LEU A 414 -15.89 15.39 -13.13
CA LEU A 414 -15.69 14.14 -12.41
C LEU A 414 -16.63 13.08 -12.98
N VAL A 415 -16.06 12.00 -13.52
CA VAL A 415 -16.84 10.90 -14.10
C VAL A 415 -17.46 10.08 -12.97
N PRO A 416 -18.79 9.88 -12.95
CA PRO A 416 -19.45 8.93 -12.07
C PRO A 416 -18.78 7.56 -12.03
N ASP A 417 -18.40 7.10 -10.84
CA ASP A 417 -17.86 5.76 -10.65
C ASP A 417 -18.97 4.74 -10.29
N VAL A 418 -18.61 3.45 -10.28
CA VAL A 418 -19.52 2.35 -9.89
C VAL A 418 -20.10 2.59 -8.49
N TYR A 419 -19.30 3.15 -7.59
CA TYR A 419 -19.69 3.36 -6.19
C TYR A 419 -20.82 4.39 -6.06
N MET A 420 -20.75 5.50 -6.80
CA MET A 420 -21.80 6.51 -6.89
C MET A 420 -23.13 5.90 -7.33
N TYR A 421 -23.12 5.13 -8.44
CA TYR A 421 -24.32 4.47 -8.94
C TYR A 421 -24.92 3.50 -7.92
N ASN A 422 -24.08 2.77 -7.18
CA ASN A 422 -24.53 1.87 -6.12
C ASN A 422 -25.20 2.61 -4.98
N ILE A 423 -24.62 3.74 -4.54
CA ILE A 423 -25.20 4.59 -3.49
C ILE A 423 -26.58 5.07 -3.91
N MET A 424 -26.68 5.68 -5.10
CA MET A 424 -27.93 6.24 -5.61
C MET A 424 -29.00 5.17 -5.79
N ALA A 425 -28.66 4.04 -6.42
CA ALA A 425 -29.59 2.94 -6.63
C ALA A 425 -30.07 2.34 -5.31
N SER A 426 -29.17 2.12 -4.34
CA SER A 426 -29.52 1.61 -3.00
C SER A 426 -30.41 2.58 -2.23
N GLY A 427 -30.09 3.88 -2.26
CA GLY A 427 -30.89 4.93 -1.62
C GLY A 427 -32.31 5.01 -2.21
N LEU A 428 -32.42 5.08 -3.53
CA LEU A 428 -33.69 5.10 -4.25
C LEU A 428 -34.53 3.84 -3.97
N HIS A 429 -33.89 2.67 -3.95
CA HIS A 429 -34.55 1.40 -3.68
C HIS A 429 -35.12 1.33 -2.26
N LYS A 430 -34.37 1.79 -1.25
CA LYS A 430 -34.83 1.87 0.15
C LYS A 430 -36.04 2.78 0.34
N LEU A 431 -36.18 3.81 -0.49
CA LEU A 431 -37.32 4.73 -0.48
C LEU A 431 -38.48 4.29 -1.40
N ASN A 432 -38.43 3.05 -1.92
CA ASN A 432 -39.39 2.50 -2.88
C ASN A 432 -39.51 3.28 -4.20
N ARG A 433 -38.56 4.16 -4.55
CA ARG A 433 -38.46 4.86 -5.85
C ARG A 433 -37.85 3.93 -6.91
N ASN A 434 -38.49 2.78 -7.12
CA ASN A 434 -37.92 1.64 -7.84
C ASN A 434 -37.67 1.89 -9.34
N GLU A 435 -38.51 2.68 -10.01
CA GLU A 435 -38.30 3.01 -11.44
C GLU A 435 -37.06 3.88 -11.65
N GLU A 436 -36.81 4.83 -10.75
CA GLU A 436 -35.61 5.67 -10.80
C GLU A 436 -34.35 4.86 -10.48
N ALA A 437 -34.40 4.00 -9.45
CA ALA A 437 -33.30 3.09 -9.12
C ALA A 437 -32.92 2.22 -10.33
N LYS A 438 -33.93 1.68 -11.01
CA LYS A 438 -33.77 0.87 -12.23
C LYS A 438 -33.18 1.68 -13.39
N SER A 439 -33.67 2.90 -13.61
CA SER A 439 -33.12 3.81 -14.64
C SER A 439 -31.63 4.11 -14.38
N PHE A 440 -31.24 4.35 -13.12
CA PHE A 440 -29.84 4.54 -12.74
C PHE A 440 -28.96 3.33 -13.05
N LEU A 441 -29.42 2.12 -12.73
CA LEU A 441 -28.66 0.88 -12.96
C LEU A 441 -28.53 0.55 -14.46
N TYR A 442 -29.54 0.87 -15.28
CA TYR A 442 -29.38 0.75 -16.74
C TYR A 442 -28.48 1.84 -17.32
N SER A 443 -28.54 3.09 -16.83
CA SER A 443 -27.61 4.14 -17.24
C SER A 443 -26.14 3.77 -16.94
N MET A 444 -25.90 3.04 -15.84
CA MET A 444 -24.58 2.51 -15.51
C MET A 444 -24.08 1.52 -16.58
N LEU A 445 -24.94 0.62 -17.05
CA LEU A 445 -24.62 -0.31 -18.14
C LEU A 445 -24.37 0.41 -19.47
N ASP A 446 -25.17 1.43 -19.80
CA ASP A 446 -25.02 2.22 -21.03
C ASP A 446 -23.67 2.98 -21.07
N LYS A 447 -23.15 3.37 -19.89
CA LYS A 447 -21.82 3.97 -19.74
C LYS A 447 -20.67 2.94 -19.72
N GLY A 448 -20.95 1.67 -19.97
CA GLY A 448 -19.96 0.59 -20.03
C GLY A 448 -19.46 0.10 -18.66
N LEU A 449 -20.15 0.44 -17.57
CA LEU A 449 -19.81 -0.03 -16.23
C LEU A 449 -20.49 -1.38 -15.95
N SER A 450 -19.79 -2.27 -15.24
CA SER A 450 -20.31 -3.59 -14.88
C SER A 450 -21.10 -3.56 -13.56
N LEU A 451 -22.30 -4.12 -13.56
CA LEU A 451 -23.07 -4.36 -12.35
C LEU A 451 -22.34 -5.36 -11.44
N ASN A 452 -22.37 -5.12 -10.13
CA ASN A 452 -21.93 -6.08 -9.13
C ASN A 452 -23.12 -6.86 -8.53
N THR A 453 -22.80 -7.78 -7.63
CA THR A 453 -23.79 -8.58 -6.89
C THR A 453 -24.94 -7.75 -6.32
N VAL A 454 -24.65 -6.64 -5.63
CA VAL A 454 -25.67 -5.77 -4.99
C VAL A 454 -26.59 -5.11 -6.01
N ASN A 455 -26.05 -4.69 -7.16
CA ASN A 455 -26.85 -4.09 -8.23
C ASN A 455 -27.80 -5.10 -8.87
N TYR A 456 -27.31 -6.31 -9.16
CA TYR A 456 -28.13 -7.40 -9.68
C TYR A 456 -29.24 -7.77 -8.71
N THR A 457 -28.93 -7.96 -7.42
CA THR A 457 -29.92 -8.23 -6.38
C THR A 457 -31.00 -7.13 -6.34
N SER A 458 -30.60 -5.86 -6.43
CA SER A 458 -31.54 -4.73 -6.43
C SER A 458 -32.47 -4.74 -7.66
N LEU A 459 -31.93 -4.96 -8.86
CA LEU A 459 -32.76 -5.08 -10.07
C LEU A 459 -33.72 -6.27 -10.00
N ILE A 460 -33.24 -7.41 -9.52
CA ILE A 460 -34.04 -8.63 -9.34
C ILE A 460 -35.20 -8.36 -8.37
N ASP A 461 -34.93 -7.75 -7.22
CA ASP A 461 -35.97 -7.40 -6.24
C ASP A 461 -37.00 -6.41 -6.83
N ILE A 462 -36.54 -5.38 -7.54
CA ILE A 462 -37.41 -4.42 -8.24
C ILE A 462 -38.33 -5.13 -9.23
N HIS A 463 -37.80 -6.01 -10.08
CA HIS A 463 -38.61 -6.75 -11.06
C HIS A 463 -39.55 -7.76 -10.39
N CYS A 464 -39.14 -8.40 -9.29
CA CYS A 464 -40.00 -9.27 -8.48
C CYS A 464 -41.18 -8.51 -7.87
N LYS A 465 -40.94 -7.34 -7.25
CA LYS A 465 -41.99 -6.46 -6.73
C LYS A 465 -42.97 -6.02 -7.83
N GLN A 466 -42.48 -5.80 -9.04
CA GLN A 466 -43.29 -5.50 -10.23
C GLN A 466 -43.99 -6.73 -10.85
N GLY A 467 -43.73 -7.94 -10.36
CA GLY A 467 -44.26 -9.20 -10.93
C GLY A 467 -43.63 -9.62 -12.26
N LYS A 468 -42.54 -8.97 -12.69
CA LYS A 468 -41.81 -9.24 -13.95
C LYS A 468 -40.80 -10.36 -13.76
N PHE A 469 -41.27 -11.54 -13.35
CA PHE A 469 -40.43 -12.69 -13.00
C PHE A 469 -39.55 -13.20 -14.14
N ALA A 470 -40.00 -13.08 -15.40
CA ALA A 470 -39.20 -13.46 -16.56
C ALA A 470 -37.90 -12.64 -16.64
N GLU A 471 -38.00 -11.34 -16.38
CA GLU A 471 -36.85 -10.43 -16.40
C GLU A 471 -35.98 -10.60 -15.15
N ALA A 472 -36.58 -10.81 -13.98
CA ALA A 472 -35.85 -11.16 -12.75
C ALA A 472 -35.00 -12.44 -12.93
N ASN A 473 -35.57 -13.50 -13.52
CA ASN A 473 -34.84 -14.73 -13.81
C ASN A 473 -33.77 -14.55 -14.91
N ARG A 474 -34.02 -13.67 -15.89
CA ARG A 474 -33.01 -13.32 -16.92
C ARG A 474 -31.79 -12.68 -16.28
N LEU A 475 -32.00 -11.72 -15.38
CA LEU A 475 -30.94 -11.04 -14.63
C LEU A 475 -30.20 -11.98 -13.68
N PHE A 476 -30.93 -12.88 -13.01
CA PHE A 476 -30.33 -13.91 -12.14
C PHE A 476 -29.34 -14.81 -12.91
N LYS A 477 -29.73 -15.29 -14.10
CA LYS A 477 -28.85 -16.09 -14.97
C LYS A 477 -27.70 -15.27 -15.56
N GLU A 478 -27.95 -14.00 -15.86
CA GLU A 478 -26.92 -13.09 -16.38
C GLU A 478 -25.82 -12.85 -15.34
N MET A 479 -26.21 -12.65 -14.08
CA MET A 479 -25.35 -12.53 -12.90
C MET A 479 -24.41 -13.74 -12.78
N GLU A 480 -24.96 -14.96 -12.82
CA GLU A 480 -24.16 -16.20 -12.77
C GLU A 480 -23.15 -16.30 -13.92
N ARG A 481 -23.60 -16.00 -15.16
CA ARG A 481 -22.76 -16.06 -16.35
C ARG A 481 -21.59 -15.07 -16.28
N LYS A 482 -21.76 -13.93 -15.63
CA LYS A 482 -20.73 -12.90 -15.47
C LYS A 482 -19.79 -13.16 -14.29
N GLY A 483 -19.97 -14.25 -13.55
CA GLY A 483 -19.13 -14.61 -12.40
C GLY A 483 -19.49 -13.89 -11.10
N GLU A 484 -20.61 -13.14 -11.07
CA GLU A 484 -21.17 -12.59 -9.85
C GLU A 484 -22.07 -13.67 -9.23
N GLY A 485 -21.59 -14.37 -8.19
CA GLY A 485 -22.36 -15.45 -7.57
C GLY A 485 -23.60 -14.94 -6.82
N PRO A 486 -24.81 -15.50 -7.05
CA PRO A 486 -25.97 -15.19 -6.23
C PRO A 486 -25.72 -15.54 -4.76
N ASN A 487 -25.98 -14.59 -3.86
CA ASN A 487 -25.85 -14.79 -2.42
C ASN A 487 -27.23 -15.02 -1.76
N VAL A 488 -27.22 -15.20 -0.44
CA VAL A 488 -28.46 -15.38 0.36
C VAL A 488 -29.49 -14.29 0.08
N VAL A 489 -29.06 -13.03 -0.03
CA VAL A 489 -29.94 -11.88 -0.28
C VAL A 489 -30.57 -11.95 -1.67
N THR A 490 -29.83 -12.38 -2.70
CA THR A 490 -30.37 -12.57 -4.06
C THR A 490 -31.44 -13.66 -4.12
N TYR A 491 -31.19 -14.80 -3.48
CA TYR A 491 -32.19 -15.87 -3.39
C TYR A 491 -33.42 -15.42 -2.62
N ASN A 492 -33.23 -14.74 -1.48
CA ASN A 492 -34.30 -14.20 -0.66
C ASN A 492 -35.20 -13.21 -1.42
N ALA A 493 -34.62 -12.34 -2.26
CA ALA A 493 -35.40 -11.42 -3.08
C ALA A 493 -36.32 -12.14 -4.09
N LEU A 494 -35.81 -13.20 -4.74
CA LEU A 494 -36.63 -14.01 -5.65
C LEU A 494 -37.71 -14.79 -4.88
N ILE A 495 -37.33 -15.49 -3.81
CA ILE A 495 -38.24 -16.28 -2.99
C ILE A 495 -39.37 -15.41 -2.45
N ASP A 496 -39.06 -14.28 -1.81
CA ASP A 496 -40.06 -13.33 -1.30
C ASP A 496 -40.96 -12.81 -2.41
N GLY A 497 -40.40 -12.47 -3.57
CA GLY A 497 -41.15 -12.06 -4.75
C GLY A 497 -42.16 -13.11 -5.22
N TYR A 498 -41.75 -14.37 -5.32
CA TYR A 498 -42.62 -15.49 -5.70
C TYR A 498 -43.69 -15.76 -4.63
N CYS A 499 -43.32 -15.76 -3.35
CA CYS A 499 -44.23 -15.95 -2.23
C CYS A 499 -45.32 -14.87 -2.20
N LYS A 500 -44.97 -13.59 -2.35
CA LYS A 500 -45.92 -12.45 -2.39
C LYS A 500 -46.85 -12.46 -3.59
N LYS A 501 -46.52 -13.20 -4.66
CA LYS A 501 -47.38 -13.42 -5.82
C LYS A 501 -47.98 -14.83 -5.86
N CYS A 502 -47.95 -15.55 -4.73
CA CYS A 502 -48.54 -16.87 -4.54
C CYS A 502 -48.00 -17.96 -5.48
N ARG A 503 -46.77 -17.79 -6.00
CA ARG A 503 -46.08 -18.74 -6.88
C ARG A 503 -45.17 -19.67 -6.07
N MET A 504 -45.78 -20.49 -5.22
CA MET A 504 -45.05 -21.27 -4.21
C MET A 504 -44.19 -22.39 -4.80
N LYS A 505 -44.55 -22.96 -5.96
CA LYS A 505 -43.76 -24.01 -6.61
C LYS A 505 -42.37 -23.50 -6.98
N GLU A 506 -42.30 -22.29 -7.54
CA GLU A 506 -41.07 -21.63 -7.91
C GLU A 506 -40.25 -21.20 -6.68
N ALA A 507 -40.91 -20.73 -5.62
CA ALA A 507 -40.26 -20.38 -4.36
C ALA A 507 -39.55 -21.59 -3.72
N HIS A 508 -40.22 -22.75 -3.64
CA HIS A 508 -39.62 -23.98 -3.12
C HIS A 508 -38.47 -24.49 -3.98
N LYS A 509 -38.62 -24.42 -5.30
CA LYS A 509 -37.54 -24.79 -6.22
C LYS A 509 -36.28 -23.96 -5.96
N LEU A 510 -36.44 -22.66 -5.72
CA LEU A 510 -35.32 -21.77 -5.41
C LEU A 510 -34.70 -22.03 -4.04
N LYS A 511 -35.49 -22.37 -3.00
CA LYS A 511 -34.94 -22.80 -1.70
C LYS A 511 -34.05 -24.04 -1.86
N ASN A 512 -34.50 -25.03 -2.62
CA ASN A 512 -33.73 -26.25 -2.84
C ASN A 512 -32.47 -25.98 -3.67
N GLU A 513 -32.58 -25.16 -4.73
CA GLU A 513 -31.42 -24.76 -5.54
C GLU A 513 -30.37 -23.99 -4.71
N MET A 514 -30.82 -23.15 -3.78
CA MET A 514 -29.97 -22.42 -2.84
C MET A 514 -29.13 -23.40 -1.99
N GLU A 515 -29.77 -24.43 -1.42
CA GLU A 515 -29.11 -25.47 -0.62
C GLU A 515 -28.15 -26.32 -1.48
N GLU A 516 -28.54 -26.71 -2.69
CA GLU A 516 -27.71 -27.49 -3.64
C GLU A 516 -26.41 -26.76 -4.02
N LYS A 517 -26.45 -25.42 -4.10
CA LYS A 517 -25.28 -24.59 -4.39
C LYS A 517 -24.46 -24.22 -3.15
N GLY A 518 -24.79 -24.80 -1.98
CA GLY A 518 -24.07 -24.56 -0.73
C GLY A 518 -24.36 -23.18 -0.11
N VAL A 519 -25.43 -22.50 -0.53
CA VAL A 519 -25.91 -21.27 0.10
C VAL A 519 -26.95 -21.68 1.15
N THR A 520 -26.72 -21.36 2.43
CA THR A 520 -27.60 -21.81 3.52
C THR A 520 -28.81 -20.87 3.66
N PRO A 521 -30.07 -21.39 3.59
CA PRO A 521 -31.25 -20.58 3.87
C PRO A 521 -31.19 -19.97 5.27
N ASP A 522 -31.52 -18.68 5.38
CA ASP A 522 -31.49 -17.94 6.63
C ASP A 522 -32.89 -17.73 7.21
N VAL A 523 -32.96 -17.00 8.33
CA VAL A 523 -34.22 -16.63 8.99
C VAL A 523 -35.20 -15.98 8.01
N TYR A 524 -34.69 -15.16 7.08
CA TYR A 524 -35.51 -14.45 6.10
C TYR A 524 -36.02 -15.38 5.00
N SER A 525 -35.21 -16.34 4.54
CA SER A 525 -35.64 -17.37 3.57
C SER A 525 -36.85 -18.14 4.10
N TYR A 526 -36.74 -18.68 5.32
CA TYR A 526 -37.82 -19.43 5.96
C TYR A 526 -39.04 -18.56 6.22
N THR A 527 -38.85 -17.36 6.78
CA THR A 527 -39.95 -16.43 7.06
C THR A 527 -40.73 -16.08 5.80
N SER A 528 -40.05 -15.83 4.68
CA SER A 528 -40.71 -15.49 3.40
C SER A 528 -41.60 -16.63 2.89
N ILE A 529 -41.11 -17.86 2.97
CA ILE A 529 -41.85 -19.05 2.52
C ILE A 529 -43.00 -19.37 3.48
N ILE A 530 -42.76 -19.32 4.79
CA ILE A 530 -43.79 -19.50 5.82
C ILE A 530 -44.91 -18.48 5.62
N HIS A 531 -44.57 -17.22 5.39
CA HIS A 531 -45.54 -16.16 5.11
C HIS A 531 -46.31 -16.42 3.81
N GLY A 532 -45.63 -16.85 2.73
CA GLY A 532 -46.27 -17.25 1.48
C GLY A 532 -47.25 -18.42 1.64
N GLU A 533 -46.87 -19.48 2.37
CA GLU A 533 -47.74 -20.63 2.65
C GLU A 533 -48.92 -20.24 3.54
N SER A 534 -48.69 -19.33 4.50
CA SER A 534 -49.74 -18.82 5.40
C SER A 534 -50.78 -18.00 4.63
N ILE A 535 -50.36 -17.18 3.66
CA ILE A 535 -51.27 -16.45 2.76
C ILE A 535 -52.07 -17.43 1.89
N ASN A 536 -51.45 -18.51 1.44
CA ASN A 536 -52.10 -19.53 0.60
C ASN A 536 -52.99 -20.50 1.40
N GLY A 537 -53.05 -20.40 2.73
CA GLY A 537 -53.85 -21.27 3.61
C GLY A 537 -53.23 -22.65 3.91
N ASN A 538 -52.00 -22.92 3.44
CA ASN A 538 -51.30 -24.19 3.61
C ASN A 538 -50.61 -24.29 4.98
N MET A 539 -51.38 -24.14 6.06
CA MET A 539 -50.80 -23.98 7.40
C MET A 539 -50.04 -25.20 7.92
N ASP A 540 -50.42 -26.41 7.51
CA ASP A 540 -49.72 -27.63 7.94
C ASP A 540 -48.26 -27.66 7.44
N TYR A 541 -48.03 -27.18 6.21
CA TYR A 541 -46.69 -27.06 5.65
C TYR A 541 -45.93 -25.87 6.25
N ALA A 542 -46.60 -24.73 6.47
CA ALA A 542 -46.00 -23.57 7.15
C ALA A 542 -45.49 -23.92 8.56
N LEU A 543 -46.26 -24.70 9.35
CA LEU A 543 -45.84 -25.20 10.66
C LEU A 543 -44.69 -26.20 10.59
N THR A 544 -44.65 -27.01 9.53
CA THR A 544 -43.53 -27.93 9.29
C THR A 544 -42.24 -27.15 9.06
N LEU A 545 -42.28 -26.11 8.22
CA LEU A 545 -41.15 -25.21 7.97
C LEU A 545 -40.72 -24.44 9.22
N PHE A 546 -41.69 -24.01 10.05
CA PHE A 546 -41.40 -23.33 11.32
C PHE A 546 -40.62 -24.22 12.30
N LYS A 547 -40.98 -25.50 12.40
CA LYS A 547 -40.25 -26.50 13.20
C LYS A 547 -38.87 -26.82 12.61
N GLU A 548 -38.80 -26.98 11.28
CA GLU A 548 -37.54 -27.22 10.57
C GLU A 548 -36.52 -26.10 10.83
N MET A 549 -36.96 -24.84 10.73
CA MET A 549 -36.15 -23.66 11.02
C MET A 549 -35.50 -23.74 12.40
N SER A 550 -36.31 -24.07 13.42
CA SER A 550 -35.83 -24.22 14.81
C SER A 550 -34.84 -25.38 14.95
N SER A 551 -35.08 -26.51 14.30
CA SER A 551 -34.19 -27.68 14.33
C SER A 551 -32.81 -27.42 13.70
N ARG A 552 -32.73 -26.46 12.78
CA ARG A 552 -31.49 -26.00 12.14
C ARG A 552 -30.76 -24.91 12.93
N GLY A 553 -31.24 -24.57 14.13
CA GLY A 553 -30.64 -23.53 14.98
C GLY A 553 -30.97 -22.09 14.53
N LEU A 554 -31.93 -21.90 13.64
CA LEU A 554 -32.41 -20.58 13.25
C LEU A 554 -33.52 -20.14 14.20
N VAL A 555 -33.33 -18.99 14.86
CA VAL A 555 -34.31 -18.45 15.83
C VAL A 555 -35.40 -17.68 15.07
N PRO A 556 -36.68 -18.08 15.18
CA PRO A 556 -37.80 -17.32 14.61
C PRO A 556 -37.84 -15.89 15.16
N ASN A 557 -38.12 -14.91 14.29
CA ASN A 557 -38.25 -13.51 14.70
C ASN A 557 -39.73 -13.10 14.82
N VAL A 558 -39.98 -11.85 15.23
CA VAL A 558 -41.33 -11.27 15.36
C VAL A 558 -42.15 -11.49 14.09
N VAL A 559 -41.57 -11.24 12.90
CA VAL A 559 -42.25 -11.39 11.61
C VAL A 559 -42.62 -12.85 11.33
N THR A 560 -41.75 -13.80 11.69
CA THR A 560 -42.03 -15.24 11.55
C THR A 560 -43.23 -15.65 12.41
N TYR A 561 -43.25 -15.26 13.69
CA TYR A 561 -44.38 -15.54 14.59
C TYR A 561 -45.67 -14.89 14.07
N THR A 562 -45.62 -13.59 13.71
CA THR A 562 -46.77 -12.87 13.16
C THR A 562 -47.36 -13.56 11.93
N ALA A 563 -46.51 -14.04 11.00
CA ALA A 563 -46.95 -14.73 9.81
C ALA A 563 -47.73 -16.03 10.12
N VAL A 564 -47.20 -16.86 11.02
CA VAL A 564 -47.83 -18.13 11.38
C VAL A 564 -49.11 -17.91 12.20
N ILE A 565 -49.07 -17.01 13.20
CA ILE A 565 -50.23 -16.69 14.04
C ILE A 565 -51.37 -16.13 13.19
N SER A 566 -51.07 -15.20 12.27
CA SER A 566 -52.07 -14.65 11.35
C SER A 566 -52.63 -15.71 10.41
N GLY A 567 -51.77 -16.61 9.89
CA GLY A 567 -52.20 -17.73 9.07
C GLY A 567 -53.13 -18.71 9.80
N LEU A 568 -52.77 -19.13 11.01
CA LEU A 568 -53.60 -20.02 11.84
C LEU A 568 -54.94 -19.39 12.21
N SER A 569 -54.92 -18.10 12.56
CA SER A 569 -56.12 -17.31 12.86
C SER A 569 -57.10 -17.33 11.68
N LYS A 570 -56.61 -17.13 10.45
CA LYS A 570 -57.43 -17.14 9.23
C LYS A 570 -58.01 -18.51 8.87
N VAL A 571 -57.34 -19.61 9.26
CA VAL A 571 -57.81 -20.98 9.02
C VAL A 571 -58.71 -21.49 10.17
N GLY A 572 -58.94 -20.67 11.21
CA GLY A 572 -59.77 -21.03 12.35
C GLY A 572 -59.10 -21.95 13.37
N LYS A 573 -57.77 -22.10 13.32
CA LYS A 573 -56.98 -22.89 14.29
C LYS A 573 -56.55 -22.01 15.48
N SER A 574 -57.51 -21.39 16.16
CA SER A 574 -57.26 -20.38 17.19
C SER A 574 -56.44 -20.90 18.37
N ASP A 575 -56.66 -22.15 18.81
CA ASP A 575 -55.89 -22.76 19.91
C ASP A 575 -54.38 -22.86 19.61
N GLU A 576 -54.01 -23.19 18.36
CA GLU A 576 -52.62 -23.24 17.94
C GLU A 576 -52.02 -21.84 17.82
N ALA A 577 -52.82 -20.86 17.39
CA ALA A 577 -52.41 -19.46 17.30
C ALA A 577 -52.07 -18.88 18.68
N PHE A 578 -52.90 -19.15 19.71
CA PHE A 578 -52.63 -18.73 21.09
C PHE A 578 -51.41 -19.43 21.69
N LYS A 579 -51.20 -20.72 21.41
CA LYS A 579 -49.97 -21.41 21.84
C LYS A 579 -48.69 -20.80 21.28
N LEU A 580 -48.71 -20.38 20.00
CA LEU A 580 -47.57 -19.70 19.40
C LEU A 580 -47.40 -18.26 19.91
N TYR A 581 -48.49 -17.60 20.29
CA TYR A 581 -48.43 -16.31 20.99
C TYR A 581 -47.71 -16.44 22.33
N ASP A 582 -48.09 -17.42 23.16
CA ASP A 582 -47.43 -17.64 24.46
C ASP A 582 -45.93 -17.95 24.27
N GLN A 583 -45.58 -18.80 23.29
CA GLN A 583 -44.19 -19.08 22.93
C GLN A 583 -43.41 -17.82 22.50
N MET A 584 -44.06 -16.90 21.78
CA MET A 584 -43.46 -15.63 21.38
C MET A 584 -43.14 -14.74 22.59
N ILE A 585 -44.03 -14.69 23.58
CA ILE A 585 -43.83 -13.95 24.84
C ILE A 585 -42.73 -14.58 25.67
N ASP A 586 -42.74 -15.90 25.84
CA ASP A 586 -41.74 -16.65 26.59
C ASP A 586 -40.32 -16.50 25.98
N ALA A 587 -40.25 -16.33 24.66
CA ALA A 587 -39.01 -16.03 23.95
C ALA A 587 -38.55 -14.56 24.09
N GLY A 588 -39.29 -13.71 24.82
CA GLY A 588 -38.95 -12.32 25.10
C GLY A 588 -39.27 -11.33 23.98
N PHE A 589 -40.10 -11.72 23.00
CA PHE A 589 -40.49 -10.84 21.91
C PHE A 589 -41.74 -10.02 22.25
N THR A 590 -41.80 -8.78 21.78
CA THR A 590 -42.99 -7.93 21.92
C THR A 590 -43.90 -8.10 20.70
N PRO A 591 -45.16 -8.54 20.86
CA PRO A 591 -46.10 -8.70 19.74
C PRO A 591 -46.41 -7.36 19.07
N ASP A 592 -46.50 -7.37 17.74
CA ASP A 592 -46.93 -6.22 16.97
C ASP A 592 -48.46 -6.11 16.91
N ALA A 593 -48.98 -4.98 16.41
CA ALA A 593 -50.42 -4.74 16.31
C ALA A 593 -51.15 -5.77 15.41
N THR A 594 -50.44 -6.36 14.45
CA THR A 594 -50.97 -7.37 13.52
C THR A 594 -51.27 -8.67 14.24
N VAL A 595 -50.43 -9.06 15.20
CA VAL A 595 -50.65 -10.26 16.04
C VAL A 595 -51.94 -10.11 16.85
N TYR A 596 -52.11 -9.00 17.56
CA TYR A 596 -53.32 -8.74 18.35
C TYR A 596 -54.58 -8.72 17.48
N THR A 597 -54.52 -8.03 16.33
CA THR A 597 -55.65 -7.95 15.40
C THR A 597 -56.04 -9.34 14.88
N SER A 598 -55.05 -10.15 14.48
CA SER A 598 -55.28 -11.49 13.96
C SER A 598 -55.91 -12.42 15.02
N LEU A 599 -55.43 -12.35 16.27
CA LEU A 599 -55.97 -13.17 17.36
C LEU A 599 -57.40 -12.77 17.73
N VAL A 600 -57.71 -11.47 17.77
CA VAL A 600 -59.08 -10.99 18.02
C VAL A 600 -60.03 -11.41 16.89
N GLU A 601 -59.60 -11.31 15.63
CA GLU A 601 -60.38 -11.80 14.48
C GLU A 601 -60.68 -13.30 14.62
N SER A 602 -59.70 -14.11 15.04
CA SER A 602 -59.86 -15.56 15.22
C SER A 602 -60.90 -15.96 16.27
N LEU A 603 -61.17 -15.08 17.26
CA LEU A 603 -62.17 -15.31 18.30
C LEU A 603 -63.60 -14.99 17.84
N HIS A 604 -63.74 -14.15 16.81
CA HIS A 604 -65.04 -13.80 16.23
C HIS A 604 -65.46 -14.71 15.07
N SER A 605 -64.50 -15.44 14.48
CA SER A 605 -64.72 -16.38 13.38
C SER A 605 -64.90 -17.84 13.80
N ALA A 606 -64.83 -18.15 15.10
CA ALA A 606 -64.90 -19.50 15.66
C ALA A 606 -66.33 -19.99 15.94
#